data_AF-A0A7J2VB28-F1
#
_entry.id   AF-A0A7J2VB28-F1
#
_cell.length_a   1.000
_cell.length_b   1.000
_cell.length_c   1.000
_cell.angle_alpha   90.00
_cell.angle_beta   90.00
_cell.angle_gamma   90.00
#
_symmetry.space_group_name_H-M   'P 1'
#
loop_
_entity.id
_entity.type
_entity.pdbx_description
1 polymer ?
#
loop_
_entity_poly.entity_id
_entity_poly.type
_entity_poly.pdbx_seq_one_letter_code
_entity_poly.pdbx_strand_id
1 'polypeptide(L)' 'MHLNNEIILKYCELYDKLRETGEILNDADLLIAATAVASNLTLVSREKDFERLLEHGLKLESSL' A
#
# COMPACT_ATOMS: atom_id res chain seq x y z
N MET A 1 11.08 -4.35 -8.89
CA MET A 1 9.65 -4.60 -8.67
C MET A 1 9.13 -5.33 -9.89
N HIS A 2 8.65 -6.57 -9.73
CA HIS A 2 7.96 -7.30 -10.80
C HIS A 2 6.47 -7.23 -10.51
N LEU A 3 5.70 -6.63 -11.42
CA LEU A 3 4.25 -6.53 -11.28
C LEU A 3 3.60 -7.81 -11.80
N ASN A 4 2.69 -8.37 -11.00
CA ASN A 4 1.88 -9.52 -11.36
C ASN A 4 0.40 -9.23 -11.04
N ASN A 5 -0.49 -10.13 -11.45
CA ASN A 5 -1.93 -9.93 -11.28
C ASN A 5 -2.34 -9.82 -9.80
N GLU A 6 -1.66 -10.49 -8.89
CA GLU A 6 -1.96 -10.41 -7.45
C GLU A 6 -1.69 -9.01 -6.91
N ILE A 7 -0.57 -8.39 -7.30
CA ILE A 7 -0.24 -7.01 -6.95
C ILE A 7 -1.26 -6.04 -7.53
N ILE A 8 -1.66 -6.23 -8.79
CA ILE A 8 -2.65 -5.34 -9.44
C ILE A 8 -4.02 -5.45 -8.77
N LEU A 9 -4.47 -6.66 -8.45
CA LEU A 9 -5.72 -6.86 -7.71
C LEU A 9 -5.65 -6.19 -6.34
N LYS A 10 -4.52 -6.32 -5.63
CA LYS A 10 -4.32 -5.65 -4.34
C LYS A 10 -4.34 -4.14 -4.46
N TYR A 11 -3.73 -3.59 -5.51
CA TYR A 11 -3.78 -2.16 -5.81
C TYR A 11 -5.22 -1.68 -6.02
N CYS A 12 -6.03 -2.39 -6.82
CA CYS A 12 -7.43 -2.03 -7.04
C CYS A 12 -8.23 -2.06 -5.73
N GLU A 13 -8.05 -3.11 -4.90
CA GLU A 13 -8.70 -3.20 -3.59
C GLU A 13 -8.33 -2.03 -2.66
N LEU A 14 -7.06 -1.63 -2.62
CA LEU A 14 -6.62 -0.49 -1.81
C LEU A 14 -7.15 0.83 -2.34
N TYR A 15 -7.13 1.00 -3.66
CA TYR A 15 -7.65 2.20 -4.33
C TYR A 15 -9.14 2.40 -4.03
N ASP A 16 -9.95 1.36 -4.19
CA ASP A 16 -11.40 1.44 -3.95
C ASP A 16 -11.71 1.81 -2.50
N LYS A 17 -11.02 1.18 -1.53
CA LYS A 17 -11.19 1.48 -0.10
C LYS A 17 -10.83 2.91 0.28
N LEU A 18 -9.69 3.42 -0.19
CA LEU A 18 -9.28 4.80 0.11
C LEU A 18 -10.13 5.84 -0.62
N ARG A 19 -10.67 5.47 -1.79
CA ARG A 19 -11.58 6.34 -2.53
C ARG A 19 -12.90 6.56 -1.78
N GLU A 20 -13.39 5.55 -1.06
CA GLU A 20 -14.58 5.68 -0.21
C GLU A 20 -14.38 6.65 0.96
N THR A 21 -13.16 6.73 1.50
CA THR A 21 -12.82 7.61 2.65
C THR A 21 -12.29 8.98 2.24
N GLY A 22 -11.95 9.19 0.96
CA GLY A 22 -11.38 10.45 0.47
C GLY A 22 -9.89 10.62 0.76
N GLU A 23 -9.20 9.55 1.15
CA GLU A 23 -7.80 9.58 1.60
C GLU A 23 -6.81 9.01 0.55
N ILE A 24 -7.13 9.19 -0.73
CA ILE A 24 -6.40 8.58 -1.86
C ILE A 24 -4.91 8.98 -1.85
N LEU A 25 -4.04 7.98 -1.85
CA LEU A 25 -2.60 8.11 -2.11
C LEU A 25 -2.34 8.15 -3.62
N ASN A 26 -1.17 8.64 -4.04
CA ASN A 26 -0.82 8.58 -5.46
C ASN A 26 -0.60 7.12 -5.92
N ASP A 27 -0.71 6.89 -7.22
CA ASP A 27 -0.65 5.54 -7.79
C ASP A 27 0.66 4.81 -7.51
N ALA A 28 1.78 5.52 -7.46
CA ALA A 28 3.09 4.90 -7.19
C ALA A 28 3.15 4.37 -5.75
N ASP A 29 2.69 5.15 -4.77
CA ASP A 29 2.63 4.74 -3.37
C ASP A 29 1.66 3.58 -3.18
N LEU A 30 0.50 3.62 -3.84
CA LEU A 30 -0.45 2.51 -3.82
C LEU A 30 0.14 1.23 -4.40
N LEU A 31 0.89 1.31 -5.49
CA LEU A 31 1.55 0.15 -6.10
C LEU A 31 2.66 -0.41 -5.20
N ILE A 32 3.43 0.46 -4.54
CA ILE A 32 4.45 0.05 -3.57
C ILE A 32 3.79 -0.68 -2.39
N ALA A 33 2.74 -0.09 -1.81
CA ALA A 33 2.02 -0.69 -0.71
C ALA A 33 1.33 -2.01 -1.10
N ALA A 34 0.67 -2.05 -2.25
CA ALA A 34 0.06 -3.26 -2.81
C ALA A 34 1.09 -4.37 -3.01
N THR A 35 2.28 -4.03 -3.49
CA THR A 35 3.40 -4.98 -3.63
C THR A 35 3.81 -5.54 -2.28
N ALA A 36 3.97 -4.69 -1.27
CA ALA A 36 4.35 -5.09 0.07
C ALA A 36 3.28 -6.00 0.71
N VAL A 37 2.01 -5.64 0.59
CA VAL A 37 0.88 -6.43 1.12
C VAL A 37 0.77 -7.79 0.41
N ALA A 38 0.74 -7.82 -0.92
CA ALA A 38 0.62 -9.05 -1.70
C ALA A 38 1.79 -10.01 -1.45
N SER A 39 3.00 -9.46 -1.24
CA SER A 39 4.21 -10.26 -0.97
C SER A 39 4.46 -10.49 0.53
N ASN A 40 3.57 -10.02 1.41
CA ASN A 40 3.69 -10.10 2.86
C ASN A 40 5.02 -9.52 3.43
N LEU A 41 5.52 -8.45 2.80
CA LEU A 41 6.74 -7.74 3.17
C LEU A 41 6.44 -6.57 4.12
N THR A 42 7.44 -6.19 4.92
CA THR A 42 7.42 -4.93 5.66
C THR A 42 7.92 -3.81 4.77
N LEU A 43 7.11 -2.76 4.59
CA LEU A 43 7.53 -1.53 3.93
C LEU A 43 8.32 -0.69 4.94
N VAL A 44 9.55 -0.34 4.58
CA VAL A 44 10.36 0.59 5.38
C VAL A 44 10.24 1.98 4.75
N SER A 45 9.67 2.94 5.47
CA SER A 45 9.46 4.30 4.95
C SER A 45 9.50 5.34 6.08
N ARG A 46 9.80 6.59 5.72
CA ARG A 46 9.67 7.76 6.60
C ARG A 46 8.37 8.53 6.36
N GLU A 47 7.63 8.16 5.32
CA GLU A 47 6.40 8.85 4.94
C GLU A 47 5.21 8.35 5.75
N LYS A 48 4.53 9.28 6.41
CA LYS A 48 3.39 8.98 7.28
C LYS A 48 2.13 8.62 6.51
N ASP A 49 2.07 8.95 5.23
CA ASP A 49 0.91 8.69 4.39
C ASP A 49 0.60 7.18 4.27
N PHE A 50 1.60 6.31 4.42
CA PHE A 50 1.43 4.85 4.49
C PHE A 50 0.76 4.35 5.78
N GLU A 51 0.70 5.15 6.85
CA GLU A 51 0.05 4.76 8.11
C GLU A 51 -1.45 4.46 7.91
N ARG A 52 -2.09 5.11 6.93
CA ARG A 52 -3.50 4.88 6.56
C ARG A 52 -3.75 3.46 6.05
N LEU A 53 -2.72 2.78 5.58
CA LEU A 53 -2.81 1.44 5.01
C LEU A 53 -2.56 0.32 6.04
N LEU A 54 -2.24 0.66 7.29
CA LEU A 54 -2.04 -0.33 8.36
C LEU A 54 -3.29 -1.18 8.59
N GLU A 55 -4.48 -0.56 8.60
CA GLU A 55 -5.77 -1.25 8.70
C GLU A 55 -6.12 -2.09 7.46
N HIS A 56 -5.36 -1.91 6.37
CA HIS A 56 -5.53 -2.64 5.12
C HIS A 56 -4.44 -3.71 4.90
N GLY A 57 -3.73 -4.07 5.97
CA GLY A 57 -2.78 -5.19 5.99
C GLY A 57 -1.35 -4.82 5.62
N LEU A 58 -1.04 -3.52 5.48
CA LEU A 58 0.34 -3.09 5.32
C LEU A 58 1.12 -3.25 6.64
N LYS A 59 2.32 -3.81 6.55
CA LYS A 59 3.29 -3.78 7.64
C LYS A 59 4.26 -2.63 7.37
N LEU A 60 4.32 -1.68 8.28
CA LEU A 60 5.17 -0.49 8.15
C LEU A 60 6.23 -0.47 9.25
N GLU A 61 7.46 -0.16 8.89
CA GLU A 61 8.55 0.13 9.81
C GLU A 61 9.14 1.49 9.47
N SER A 62 9.31 2.34 10.48
CA SER A 62 9.95 3.65 10.31
C SER A 62 11.46 3.49 10.27
N SER A 63 12.12 3.95 9.20
CA SER A 63 13.59 4.05 9.19
C SER A 63 14.05 5.32 9.91
N LEU A 64 14.77 5.14 11.02
CA LEU A 64 15.46 6.21 11.77
C LEU A 64 16.45 7.00 10.89
#